data_AF-A0A1H9MB97-F1
#
_entry.id   AF-A0A1H9MB97-F1
#
_cell.length_a   1.000
_cell.length_b   1.000
_cell.length_c   1.000
_cell.angle_alpha   90.00
_cell.angle_beta   90.00
_cell.angle_gamma   90.00
#
_symmetry.space_group_name_H-M   'P 1'
#
loop_
_entity.id
_entity.type
_entity.pdbx_description
1 polymer ?
#
loop_
_entity_poly.entity_id
_entity_poly.type
_entity_poly.pdbx_seq_one_letter_code
_entity_poly.pdbx_strand_id
1 'polypeptide(L)'
;MVMVSRRWRAVVVSVVATLLWGVSPATAAAVVSSSAVVVRPSSVPAVSAVDGGVVEVGEAGCVSAGQARTCLDVGSVSSAAVGSSRGVSRVGSTWCDGLTGGQWWLARSSGCVHGVAMTYTLVHPTSGAVVGVASFRYSQEIELSASSAGISSDVELVMTGGTGVLLGLTATVTVSCGTGCVVDSGALHSEPMSTGSTLEAGTDVSATIPGGGRVSPRFTTSITFTQPGAVPTQPASIVSASGLRCDSEVGQSAGCVFTQALPQVVLSLSDPAVAQAAAGYAWAQQTLTDHWGTGGNSLRREADPTVQASNRGIVCDATFVRSTSYNTPDSCDEFAFASTKQSGAQLGLAGSACAEIYPFQVNGSWYAQVISGGASSRCVRAHVQSTVNSNVGARLANMAISQRVLDNDPYQLVITT
;
A
#
# COMPACT_ATOMS: atom_id res chain seq x y z
N MET A 1 -53.54 -56.25 57.01
CA MET A 1 -52.49 -55.33 57.51
C MET A 1 -52.97 -53.91 57.21
N VAL A 2 -53.93 -53.38 57.98
CA VAL A 2 -53.74 -52.53 59.18
C VAL A 2 -52.94 -51.26 58.82
N MET A 3 -53.60 -50.18 58.38
CA MET A 3 -54.15 -49.05 59.17
C MET A 3 -53.17 -48.40 60.16
N VAL A 4 -53.01 -47.07 60.05
CA VAL A 4 -52.97 -45.99 61.08
C VAL A 4 -52.34 -44.76 60.36
N SER A 5 -53.04 -43.71 59.91
CA SER A 5 -53.92 -42.70 60.53
C SER A 5 -53.21 -41.54 61.26
N ARG A 6 -53.63 -40.31 60.91
CA ARG A 6 -53.61 -39.03 61.67
C ARG A 6 -52.27 -38.25 61.67
N ARG A 7 -52.24 -36.92 61.51
CA ARG A 7 -53.24 -35.87 61.80
C ARG A 7 -52.91 -34.55 61.08
N TRP A 8 -53.96 -33.82 60.73
CA TRP A 8 -53.96 -32.41 60.35
C TRP A 8 -53.63 -31.50 61.54
N ARG A 9 -52.95 -30.38 61.27
CA ARG A 9 -53.24 -29.06 61.88
C ARG A 9 -52.96 -27.95 60.87
N ALA A 10 -54.01 -27.20 60.54
CA ALA A 10 -53.94 -25.90 59.92
C ALA A 10 -53.50 -24.84 60.94
N VAL A 11 -52.66 -23.90 60.51
CA VAL A 11 -52.58 -22.55 61.08
C VAL A 11 -52.60 -21.56 59.92
N VAL A 12 -53.34 -20.49 60.15
CA VAL A 12 -53.85 -19.48 59.23
C VAL A 12 -53.01 -18.20 59.39
N VAL A 13 -53.07 -17.32 58.38
CA VAL A 13 -52.70 -15.87 58.35
C VAL A 13 -51.17 -15.63 58.32
N SER A 14 -50.57 -14.83 57.43
CA SER A 14 -51.01 -13.54 56.90
C SER A 14 -50.53 -13.27 55.48
N VAL A 15 -51.45 -12.74 54.67
CA VAL A 15 -51.18 -11.96 53.48
C VAL A 15 -50.53 -10.65 53.92
N VAL A 16 -49.30 -10.39 53.45
CA VAL A 16 -48.74 -9.03 53.40
C VAL A 16 -48.51 -8.73 51.93
N ALA A 17 -49.36 -7.86 51.40
CA ALA A 17 -49.12 -7.16 50.15
C ALA A 17 -47.99 -6.15 50.37
N THR A 18 -46.94 -6.21 49.58
CA THR A 18 -46.02 -5.09 49.42
C THR A 18 -45.69 -4.86 47.96
N LEU A 19 -46.14 -3.69 47.53
CA LEU A 19 -45.92 -2.91 46.33
C LEU A 19 -44.78 -3.34 45.38
N LEU A 20 -45.19 -3.47 44.13
CA LEU A 20 -44.43 -3.16 42.91
C LEU A 20 -43.55 -1.92 43.07
N TRP A 21 -42.24 -2.08 42.97
CA TRP A 21 -41.33 -1.05 42.48
C TRP A 21 -40.51 -1.65 41.33
N GLY A 22 -40.84 -1.19 40.12
CA GLY A 22 -40.07 -1.48 38.93
C GLY A 22 -38.68 -0.88 39.05
N VAL A 23 -37.67 -1.73 39.20
CA VAL A 23 -36.31 -1.37 38.83
C VAL A 23 -36.21 -1.51 37.32
N SER A 24 -36.34 -0.37 36.63
CA SER A 24 -35.82 -0.25 35.27
C SER A 24 -34.33 -0.62 35.30
N PRO A 25 -33.79 -1.34 34.30
CA PRO A 25 -32.36 -1.47 34.17
C PRO A 25 -31.83 -0.07 33.86
N ALA A 26 -31.31 0.62 34.87
CA ALA A 26 -30.51 1.80 34.65
C ALA A 26 -29.29 1.33 33.85
N THR A 27 -29.28 1.65 32.56
CA THR A 27 -28.08 1.69 31.74
C THR A 27 -27.09 2.56 32.50
N ALA A 28 -26.11 1.93 33.16
CA ALA A 28 -24.99 2.63 33.75
C ALA A 28 -24.23 3.29 32.61
N ALA A 29 -24.56 4.56 32.32
CA ALA A 29 -23.75 5.39 31.46
C ALA A 29 -22.39 5.53 32.16
N ALA A 30 -21.37 4.86 31.64
CA ALA A 30 -20.01 5.02 32.12
C ALA A 30 -19.66 6.51 32.05
N VAL A 31 -19.42 7.12 33.21
CA VAL A 31 -19.04 8.53 33.31
C VAL A 31 -17.64 8.64 32.74
N VAL A 32 -17.52 9.24 31.56
CA VAL A 32 -16.22 9.59 30.97
C VAL A 32 -15.60 10.69 31.84
N SER A 33 -14.39 10.43 32.36
CA SER A 33 -13.65 11.41 33.16
C SER A 33 -13.48 12.72 32.38
N SER A 34 -13.51 13.86 33.07
CA SER A 34 -13.29 15.19 32.46
C SER A 34 -11.90 15.37 31.83
N SER A 35 -10.97 14.44 32.09
CA SER A 35 -9.62 14.40 31.50
C SER A 35 -9.48 13.46 30.30
N ALA A 36 -10.55 12.76 29.88
CA ALA A 36 -10.50 11.84 28.76
C ALA A 36 -10.74 12.55 27.42
N VAL A 37 -9.87 12.29 26.45
CA VAL A 37 -9.96 12.84 25.09
C VAL A 37 -10.52 11.79 24.15
N VAL A 38 -11.52 12.16 23.33
CA VAL A 38 -12.06 11.29 22.27
C VAL A 38 -10.99 11.06 21.21
N VAL A 39 -10.73 9.79 20.88
CA VAL A 39 -9.80 9.41 19.83
C VAL A 39 -10.51 9.34 18.49
N ARG A 40 -10.01 10.07 17.50
CA ARG A 40 -10.52 10.02 16.12
C ARG A 40 -9.57 9.23 15.22
N PRO A 41 -10.08 8.48 14.22
CA PRO A 41 -9.22 7.91 13.18
C PRO A 41 -8.50 9.01 12.41
N SER A 42 -7.39 8.66 11.78
CA SER A 42 -6.78 9.54 10.78
C SER A 42 -7.75 9.68 9.60
N SER A 43 -7.94 10.90 9.10
CA SER A 43 -8.73 11.15 7.88
C SER A 43 -7.99 10.78 6.59
N VAL A 44 -6.79 10.21 6.70
CA VAL A 44 -5.95 9.84 5.57
C VAL A 44 -6.28 8.40 5.17
N PRO A 45 -6.75 8.14 3.94
CA PRO A 45 -6.97 6.78 3.47
C PRO A 45 -5.66 5.97 3.44
N ALA A 46 -5.75 4.66 3.69
CA ALA A 46 -4.63 3.74 3.45
C ALA A 46 -4.25 3.76 1.96
N VAL A 47 -2.94 3.81 1.65
CA VAL A 47 -2.28 4.30 0.42
C VAL A 47 -3.16 4.41 -0.83
N SER A 48 -3.26 5.64 -1.33
CA SER A 48 -3.60 5.99 -2.70
C SER A 48 -2.38 5.85 -3.60
N ALA A 49 -2.56 5.33 -4.81
CA ALA A 49 -1.54 5.34 -5.84
C ALA A 49 -0.84 6.70 -5.95
N VAL A 50 0.48 6.70 -6.11
CA VAL A 50 1.27 7.93 -6.29
C VAL A 50 1.65 8.08 -7.77
N ASP A 51 1.75 9.34 -8.22
CA ASP A 51 2.29 9.66 -9.54
C ASP A 51 3.79 9.32 -9.57
N GLY A 52 4.15 8.34 -10.39
CA GLY A 52 5.52 7.90 -10.65
C GLY A 52 6.21 8.67 -11.77
N GLY A 53 5.52 9.63 -12.38
CA GLY A 53 5.98 10.49 -13.46
C GLY A 53 5.39 10.13 -14.82
N VAL A 54 5.59 11.04 -15.78
CA VAL A 54 5.25 10.82 -17.19
C VAL A 54 6.08 9.66 -17.74
N VAL A 55 5.45 8.83 -18.58
CA VAL A 55 6.14 7.73 -19.24
C VAL A 55 7.31 8.25 -20.06
N GLU A 56 8.50 7.73 -19.79
CA GLU A 56 9.66 7.95 -20.64
C GLU A 56 9.49 7.12 -21.91
N VAL A 57 9.22 7.82 -23.01
CA VAL A 57 9.15 7.24 -24.35
C VAL A 57 10.47 7.49 -25.06
N GLY A 58 11.19 6.41 -25.37
CA GLY A 58 12.38 6.39 -26.21
C GLY A 58 12.06 6.49 -27.70
N GLU A 59 13.01 6.10 -28.55
CA GLU A 59 12.95 6.36 -30.01
C GLU A 59 11.59 5.99 -30.65
N ALA A 60 11.00 6.95 -31.34
CA ALA A 60 9.85 6.77 -32.22
C ALA A 60 10.09 7.67 -33.43
N GLY A 61 9.61 7.28 -34.61
CA GLY A 61 9.86 8.06 -35.82
C GLY A 61 9.69 7.25 -37.09
N CYS A 62 10.18 7.83 -38.19
CA CYS A 62 10.00 7.25 -39.51
C CYS A 62 11.26 6.56 -40.03
N VAL A 63 11.08 5.42 -40.69
CA VAL A 63 12.17 4.64 -41.31
C VAL A 63 11.91 4.50 -42.82
N SER A 64 12.97 4.63 -43.64
CA SER A 64 12.90 4.52 -45.10
C SER A 64 14.07 3.70 -45.64
N ALA A 65 13.80 2.69 -46.48
CA ALA A 65 14.85 1.81 -47.05
C ALA A 65 14.51 1.31 -48.47
N GLY A 66 14.10 2.20 -49.37
CA GLY A 66 13.74 1.85 -50.76
C GLY A 66 12.43 1.07 -50.93
N GLN A 67 11.75 0.76 -49.81
CA GLN A 67 10.38 0.23 -49.71
C GLN A 67 9.45 1.27 -49.10
N ALA A 68 8.17 0.92 -48.93
CA ALA A 68 7.19 1.77 -48.24
C ALA A 68 7.72 2.22 -46.86
N ARG A 69 7.65 3.53 -46.61
CA ARG A 69 8.12 4.18 -45.38
C ARG A 69 7.09 3.93 -44.29
N THR A 70 7.55 3.60 -43.10
CA THR A 70 6.70 3.47 -41.92
C THR A 70 7.08 4.53 -40.90
N CYS A 71 6.09 5.02 -40.15
CA CYS A 71 6.28 5.95 -39.06
C CYS A 71 5.53 5.45 -37.84
N LEU A 72 6.13 5.66 -36.67
CA LEU A 72 5.50 5.42 -35.39
C LEU A 72 5.57 6.71 -34.57
N ASP A 73 4.41 7.23 -34.19
CA ASP A 73 4.28 8.37 -33.29
C ASP A 73 3.71 7.89 -31.95
N VAL A 74 4.26 8.39 -30.85
CA VAL A 74 3.82 8.04 -29.48
C VAL A 74 3.51 9.31 -28.72
N GLY A 75 2.37 9.33 -28.03
CA GLY A 75 1.96 10.45 -27.19
C GLY A 75 0.97 10.02 -26.12
N SER A 76 0.66 10.92 -25.18
CA SER A 76 -0.44 10.72 -24.25
C SER A 76 -1.75 11.12 -24.90
N VAL A 77 -2.80 10.28 -24.78
CA VAL A 77 -4.16 10.72 -25.06
C VAL A 77 -4.78 11.20 -23.75
N SER A 78 -5.22 12.46 -23.71
CA SER A 78 -6.16 12.90 -22.67
C SER A 78 -7.40 12.01 -22.74
N SER A 79 -7.87 11.50 -21.61
CA SER A 79 -8.94 10.51 -21.39
C SER A 79 -10.34 10.86 -21.93
N ALA A 80 -10.49 11.85 -22.81
CA ALA A 80 -11.76 12.42 -23.23
C ALA A 80 -12.43 11.75 -24.45
N ALA A 81 -11.86 10.71 -25.05
CA ALA A 81 -12.55 9.99 -26.12
C ALA A 81 -12.28 8.48 -26.06
N VAL A 82 -13.36 7.71 -26.22
CA VAL A 82 -13.47 6.27 -26.56
C VAL A 82 -14.26 5.50 -25.51
N GLY A 83 -15.46 5.09 -25.92
CA GLY A 83 -16.34 4.20 -25.19
C GLY A 83 -15.72 2.81 -25.00
N SER A 84 -15.96 2.26 -23.82
CA SER A 84 -15.56 0.92 -23.41
C SER A 84 -16.28 -0.15 -24.24
N SER A 85 -15.52 -0.98 -24.95
CA SER A 85 -15.97 -2.30 -25.39
C SER A 85 -15.02 -3.36 -24.83
N ARG A 86 -15.51 -4.13 -23.86
CA ARG A 86 -14.78 -5.17 -23.13
C ARG A 86 -14.80 -6.51 -23.88
N GLY A 87 -13.62 -7.09 -24.07
CA GLY A 87 -13.39 -8.53 -24.23
C GLY A 87 -12.59 -9.03 -23.02
N VAL A 88 -12.69 -10.31 -22.69
CA VAL A 88 -12.07 -10.94 -21.52
C VAL A 88 -10.57 -11.12 -21.75
N SER A 89 -9.76 -10.19 -21.20
CA SER A 89 -8.29 -10.16 -21.16
C SER A 89 -7.79 -10.71 -19.81
N ARG A 90 -6.57 -11.32 -19.76
CA ARG A 90 -5.91 -11.62 -18.47
C ARG A 90 -5.36 -10.36 -17.80
N VAL A 91 -5.23 -9.26 -18.55
CA VAL A 91 -5.08 -7.87 -18.07
C VAL A 91 -6.43 -7.17 -18.23
N GLY A 92 -7.46 -7.69 -17.57
CA GLY A 92 -8.77 -7.03 -17.53
C GLY A 92 -8.67 -5.75 -16.71
N SER A 93 -8.65 -4.58 -17.36
CA SER A 93 -8.50 -3.24 -16.75
C SER A 93 -7.31 -3.10 -15.80
N THR A 94 -6.32 -2.29 -16.17
CA THR A 94 -5.25 -2.01 -15.22
C THR A 94 -5.84 -1.29 -14.00
N TRP A 95 -5.30 -1.51 -12.81
CA TRP A 95 -5.85 -0.88 -11.60
C TRP A 95 -5.79 0.66 -11.66
N CYS A 96 -4.96 1.23 -12.55
CA CYS A 96 -4.84 2.66 -12.76
C CYS A 96 -5.74 3.23 -13.88
N ASP A 97 -6.61 2.45 -14.52
CA ASP A 97 -7.49 2.91 -15.62
C ASP A 97 -8.37 4.13 -15.27
N GLY A 98 -8.69 4.31 -13.97
CA GLY A 98 -9.45 5.46 -13.46
C GLY A 98 -8.61 6.73 -13.23
N LEU A 99 -7.30 6.66 -13.45
CA LEU A 99 -6.34 7.74 -13.19
C LEU A 99 -5.89 8.41 -14.49
N THR A 100 -5.01 9.42 -14.42
CA THR A 100 -4.50 10.11 -15.61
C THR A 100 -3.68 9.15 -16.48
N GLY A 101 -4.01 9.04 -17.77
CA GLY A 101 -3.27 8.22 -18.72
C GLY A 101 -1.94 8.83 -19.16
N GLY A 102 -1.03 7.99 -19.65
CA GLY A 102 0.31 8.39 -20.11
C GLY A 102 1.32 8.67 -18.98
N GLN A 103 1.00 8.26 -17.75
CA GLN A 103 1.85 8.37 -16.58
C GLN A 103 1.93 7.02 -15.86
N TRP A 104 3.05 6.82 -15.16
CA TRP A 104 3.18 5.72 -14.21
C TRP A 104 2.43 6.06 -12.92
N TRP A 105 1.62 5.13 -12.45
CA TRP A 105 0.99 5.13 -11.14
C TRP A 105 1.58 4.01 -10.32
N LEU A 106 1.97 4.31 -9.08
CA LEU A 106 2.70 3.36 -8.24
C LEU A 106 1.98 3.11 -6.93
N ALA A 107 1.84 1.83 -6.61
CA ALA A 107 1.71 1.34 -5.25
C ALA A 107 3.05 0.73 -4.82
N ARG A 108 3.16 0.32 -3.55
CA ARG A 108 4.44 -0.21 -3.03
C ARG A 108 4.91 -1.47 -3.76
N SER A 109 3.96 -2.32 -4.17
CA SER A 109 4.22 -3.60 -4.83
C SER A 109 3.68 -3.69 -6.26
N SER A 110 3.15 -2.60 -6.82
CA SER A 110 2.69 -2.59 -8.21
C SER A 110 2.91 -1.24 -8.88
N GLY A 111 3.13 -1.27 -10.18
CA GLY A 111 3.25 -0.10 -11.04
C GLY A 111 2.34 -0.25 -12.23
N CYS A 112 1.77 0.83 -12.71
CA CYS A 112 0.76 0.78 -13.74
C CYS A 112 0.82 2.00 -14.65
N VAL A 113 0.69 1.77 -15.94
CA VAL A 113 0.48 2.83 -16.94
C VAL A 113 -0.66 2.39 -17.85
N HIS A 114 -1.51 3.34 -18.22
CA HIS A 114 -2.55 3.14 -19.22
C HIS A 114 -2.64 4.33 -20.17
N GLY A 115 -3.35 4.15 -21.28
CA GLY A 115 -3.72 5.27 -22.15
C GLY A 115 -2.56 5.91 -22.89
N VAL A 116 -1.45 5.20 -23.09
CA VAL A 116 -0.39 5.65 -24.01
C VAL A 116 -0.89 5.42 -25.43
N ALA A 117 -1.05 6.49 -26.21
CA ALA A 117 -1.47 6.41 -27.61
C ALA A 117 -0.27 6.19 -28.52
N MET A 118 -0.44 5.30 -29.50
CA MET A 118 0.53 5.08 -30.56
C MET A 118 -0.16 5.14 -31.92
N THR A 119 0.47 5.78 -32.90
CA THR A 119 -0.03 5.84 -34.27
C THR A 119 1.01 5.27 -35.22
N TYR A 120 0.63 4.20 -35.91
CA TYR A 120 1.37 3.66 -37.03
C TYR A 120 0.89 4.32 -38.32
N THR A 121 1.83 4.77 -39.15
CA THR A 121 1.53 5.32 -40.48
C THR A 121 2.35 4.59 -41.54
N LEU A 122 1.68 4.12 -42.59
CA LEU A 122 2.29 3.58 -43.80
C LEU A 122 2.25 4.62 -44.92
N VAL A 123 3.42 4.90 -45.49
CA VAL A 123 3.63 5.91 -46.52
C VAL A 123 4.16 5.24 -47.79
N HIS A 124 3.51 5.51 -48.92
CA HIS A 124 3.91 4.99 -50.22
C HIS A 124 5.30 5.52 -50.61
N PRO A 125 6.23 4.66 -51.07
CA PRO A 125 7.64 5.03 -51.23
C PRO A 125 7.88 6.13 -52.29
N THR A 126 7.10 6.12 -53.37
CA THR A 126 7.31 7.04 -54.51
C THR A 126 6.52 8.35 -54.39
N SER A 127 5.23 8.29 -54.03
CA SER A 127 4.36 9.46 -53.94
C SER A 127 4.44 10.19 -52.61
N GLY A 128 4.97 9.55 -51.56
CA GLY A 128 4.93 10.10 -50.19
C GLY A 128 3.52 10.16 -49.60
N ALA A 129 2.51 9.59 -50.27
CA ALA A 129 1.13 9.57 -49.80
C ALA A 129 0.96 8.59 -48.63
N VAL A 130 0.20 8.98 -47.61
CA VAL A 130 -0.25 8.06 -46.57
C VAL A 130 -1.24 7.07 -47.19
N VAL A 131 -0.95 5.78 -47.06
CA VAL A 131 -1.77 4.69 -47.62
C VAL A 131 -2.36 3.79 -46.55
N GLY A 132 -1.94 3.93 -45.29
CA GLY A 132 -2.54 3.24 -44.14
C GLY A 132 -2.21 3.95 -42.83
N VAL A 133 -3.15 3.95 -41.89
CA VAL A 133 -2.98 4.49 -40.54
C VAL A 133 -3.65 3.56 -39.54
N ALA A 134 -2.94 3.17 -38.48
CA ALA A 134 -3.47 2.40 -37.36
C ALA A 134 -3.22 3.14 -36.04
N SER A 135 -4.21 3.10 -35.14
CA SER A 135 -4.15 3.73 -33.82
C SER A 135 -4.22 2.68 -32.73
N PHE A 136 -3.31 2.75 -31.77
CA PHE A 136 -3.18 1.80 -30.68
C PHE A 136 -3.28 2.49 -29.32
N ARG A 137 -3.66 1.70 -28.32
CA ARG A 137 -3.54 2.02 -26.90
C ARG A 137 -2.66 1.00 -26.23
N TYR A 138 -1.69 1.50 -25.49
CA TYR A 138 -0.80 0.71 -24.68
C TYR A 138 -1.11 0.89 -23.20
N SER A 139 -1.11 -0.23 -22.50
CA SER A 139 -1.14 -0.31 -21.05
C SER A 139 -0.10 -1.32 -20.57
N GLN A 140 0.43 -1.12 -19.38
CA GLN A 140 1.36 -2.04 -18.74
C GLN A 140 1.17 -2.04 -17.24
N GLU A 141 1.22 -3.24 -16.67
CA GLU A 141 1.25 -3.48 -15.24
C GLU A 141 2.56 -4.15 -14.85
N ILE A 142 3.12 -3.72 -13.73
CA ILE A 142 4.31 -4.28 -13.11
C ILE A 142 3.90 -4.78 -11.74
N GLU A 143 4.12 -6.05 -11.45
CA GLU A 143 3.92 -6.63 -10.12
C GLU A 143 5.25 -6.98 -9.47
N LEU A 144 5.37 -6.63 -8.19
CA LEU A 144 6.55 -6.86 -7.38
C LEU A 144 6.22 -7.74 -6.19
N SER A 145 7.19 -8.53 -5.77
CA SER A 145 7.11 -9.31 -4.54
C SER A 145 8.09 -8.80 -3.50
N ALA A 146 7.62 -8.58 -2.28
CA ALA A 146 8.50 -8.29 -1.16
C ALA A 146 9.39 -9.49 -0.76
N SER A 147 9.13 -10.69 -1.29
CA SER A 147 9.83 -11.93 -0.97
C SER A 147 10.47 -12.64 -2.16
N SER A 148 10.45 -12.04 -3.35
CA SER A 148 11.13 -12.55 -4.54
C SER A 148 11.81 -11.41 -5.32
N ALA A 149 12.97 -11.70 -5.92
CA ALA A 149 13.64 -10.80 -6.86
C ALA A 149 12.96 -10.74 -8.25
N GLY A 150 11.92 -11.56 -8.47
CA GLY A 150 11.10 -11.54 -9.67
C GLY A 150 10.19 -10.30 -9.73
N ILE A 151 10.09 -9.77 -10.93
CA ILE A 151 9.31 -8.62 -11.34
C ILE A 151 8.47 -9.11 -12.51
N SER A 152 7.16 -9.18 -12.35
CA SER A 152 6.27 -9.52 -13.45
C SER A 152 5.90 -8.24 -14.20
N SER A 153 5.87 -8.31 -15.53
CA SER A 153 5.49 -7.21 -16.40
C SER A 153 4.49 -7.72 -17.43
N ASP A 154 3.26 -7.28 -17.31
CA ASP A 154 2.19 -7.58 -18.25
C ASP A 154 1.87 -6.36 -19.11
N VAL A 155 1.71 -6.58 -20.40
CA VAL A 155 1.52 -5.55 -21.42
C VAL A 155 0.26 -5.87 -22.20
N GLU A 156 -0.54 -4.82 -22.43
CA GLU A 156 -1.67 -4.86 -23.34
C GLU A 156 -1.48 -3.80 -24.44
N LEU A 157 -1.61 -4.22 -25.70
CA LEU A 157 -1.63 -3.32 -26.86
C LEU A 157 -2.90 -3.57 -27.68
N VAL A 158 -3.82 -2.60 -27.64
CA VAL A 158 -5.11 -2.67 -28.33
C VAL A 158 -5.08 -1.84 -29.60
N MET A 159 -5.41 -2.42 -30.75
CA MET A 159 -5.64 -1.65 -31.98
C MET A 159 -7.04 -1.04 -31.96
N THR A 160 -7.12 0.25 -31.65
CA THR A 160 -8.39 0.98 -31.49
C THR A 160 -9.01 1.46 -32.80
N GLY A 161 -8.22 1.54 -33.87
CA GLY A 161 -8.71 2.00 -35.18
C GLY A 161 -7.71 1.74 -36.29
N GLY A 162 -8.20 1.70 -37.53
CA GLY A 162 -7.39 1.48 -38.71
C GLY A 162 -8.08 1.96 -39.98
N THR A 163 -7.32 2.59 -40.88
CA THR A 163 -7.78 3.00 -42.22
C THR A 163 -6.72 2.67 -43.28
N GLY A 164 -7.15 2.47 -44.53
CA GLY A 164 -6.27 2.20 -45.65
C GLY A 164 -5.72 0.76 -45.69
N VAL A 165 -4.52 0.59 -46.24
CA VAL A 165 -3.89 -0.71 -46.52
C VAL A 165 -3.06 -1.17 -45.32
N LEU A 166 -3.71 -1.90 -44.41
CA LEU A 166 -3.09 -2.47 -43.19
C LEU A 166 -3.04 -4.01 -43.20
N LEU A 167 -3.08 -4.61 -44.39
CA LEU A 167 -3.12 -6.08 -44.53
C LEU A 167 -1.80 -6.69 -44.04
N GLY A 168 -1.91 -7.60 -43.07
CA GLY A 168 -0.76 -8.29 -42.48
C GLY A 168 0.08 -7.43 -41.55
N LEU A 169 -0.47 -6.35 -40.99
CA LEU A 169 0.19 -5.62 -39.92
C LEU A 169 0.37 -6.53 -38.69
N THR A 170 1.58 -6.60 -38.17
CA THR A 170 1.94 -7.37 -36.97
C THR A 170 2.60 -6.44 -35.97
N ALA A 171 2.22 -6.55 -34.69
CA ALA A 171 2.91 -5.90 -33.59
C ALA A 171 3.81 -6.92 -32.89
N THR A 172 4.99 -6.47 -32.50
CA THR A 172 5.93 -7.24 -31.70
C THR A 172 6.30 -6.45 -30.47
N VAL A 173 6.11 -7.05 -29.29
CA VAL A 173 6.53 -6.53 -27.99
C VAL A 173 7.78 -7.28 -27.57
N THR A 174 8.82 -6.54 -27.21
CA THR A 174 10.06 -7.09 -26.66
C THR A 174 10.41 -6.42 -25.34
N VAL A 175 10.66 -7.19 -24.29
CA VAL A 175 11.18 -6.68 -23.01
C VAL A 175 12.68 -6.92 -22.97
N SER A 176 13.44 -5.88 -22.65
CA SER A 176 14.89 -5.96 -22.49
C SER A 176 15.29 -5.41 -21.13
N CYS A 177 16.28 -6.04 -20.50
CA CYS A 177 16.86 -5.51 -19.29
C CYS A 177 17.99 -4.54 -19.64
N GLY A 178 17.99 -3.39 -18.97
CA GLY A 178 19.14 -2.50 -18.88
C GLY A 178 20.06 -2.94 -17.73
N THR A 179 20.15 -2.11 -16.69
CA THR A 179 21.03 -2.35 -15.55
C THR A 179 20.34 -3.17 -14.46
N GLY A 180 21.06 -4.12 -13.87
CA GLY A 180 20.67 -4.74 -12.59
C GLY A 180 19.55 -5.78 -12.65
N CYS A 181 19.23 -6.29 -13.84
CA CYS A 181 18.25 -7.36 -14.03
C CYS A 181 18.69 -8.37 -15.11
N VAL A 182 17.88 -9.40 -15.28
CA VAL A 182 17.84 -10.31 -16.43
C VAL A 182 16.39 -10.49 -16.86
N VAL A 183 16.16 -10.81 -18.12
CA VAL A 183 14.82 -11.11 -18.66
C VAL A 183 14.77 -12.58 -19.02
N ASP A 184 13.70 -13.27 -18.66
CA ASP A 184 13.53 -14.67 -18.99
C ASP A 184 13.19 -14.88 -20.48
N SER A 185 13.19 -16.13 -20.94
CA SER A 185 13.05 -16.49 -22.37
C SER A 185 11.71 -16.13 -23.01
N GLY A 186 10.76 -15.53 -22.27
CA GLY A 186 9.49 -15.00 -22.76
C GLY A 186 9.56 -13.55 -23.27
N ALA A 187 10.75 -12.96 -23.33
CA ALA A 187 10.96 -11.54 -23.63
C ALA A 187 10.40 -11.02 -24.96
N LEU A 188 9.97 -11.85 -25.91
CA LEU A 188 9.48 -11.45 -27.23
C LEU A 188 8.13 -12.08 -27.53
N HIS A 189 7.12 -11.28 -27.86
CA HIS A 189 5.78 -11.70 -28.25
C HIS A 189 5.36 -10.98 -29.53
N SER A 190 4.70 -11.67 -30.45
CA SER A 190 4.34 -11.10 -31.75
C SER A 190 2.97 -11.62 -32.19
N GLU A 191 2.06 -10.70 -32.54
CA GLU A 191 0.70 -11.05 -32.94
C GLU A 191 0.25 -10.20 -34.15
N PRO A 192 -0.53 -10.78 -35.08
CA PRO A 192 -1.21 -10.02 -36.12
C PRO A 192 -2.19 -9.01 -35.51
N MET A 193 -2.23 -7.81 -36.08
CA MET A 193 -3.09 -6.73 -35.60
C MET A 193 -4.20 -6.41 -36.61
N SER A 194 -5.41 -6.26 -36.08
CA SER A 194 -6.57 -5.75 -36.82
C SER A 194 -7.42 -4.90 -35.87
N THR A 195 -8.27 -4.01 -36.40
CA THR A 195 -9.10 -3.15 -35.55
C THR A 195 -9.92 -3.97 -34.56
N GLY A 196 -9.77 -3.67 -33.27
CA GLY A 196 -10.39 -4.39 -32.16
C GLY A 196 -9.57 -5.57 -31.62
N SER A 197 -8.43 -5.91 -32.21
CA SER A 197 -7.53 -6.93 -31.67
C SER A 197 -6.70 -6.39 -30.52
N THR A 198 -6.34 -7.30 -29.63
CA THR A 198 -5.47 -7.06 -28.47
C THR A 198 -4.28 -8.01 -28.56
N LEU A 199 -3.08 -7.47 -28.39
CA LEU A 199 -1.88 -8.24 -28.09
C LEU A 199 -1.66 -8.16 -26.58
N GLU A 200 -1.64 -9.32 -25.93
CA GLU A 200 -1.27 -9.50 -24.52
C GLU A 200 0.10 -10.15 -24.44
N ALA A 201 1.01 -9.58 -23.63
CA ALA A 201 2.33 -10.14 -23.42
C ALA A 201 2.72 -10.07 -21.94
N GLY A 202 3.09 -11.21 -21.37
CA GLY A 202 3.63 -11.31 -20.02
C GLY A 202 5.12 -11.62 -20.07
N THR A 203 5.92 -10.96 -19.25
CA THR A 203 7.34 -11.25 -19.13
C THR A 203 7.79 -11.17 -17.68
N ASP A 204 8.57 -12.19 -17.28
CA ASP A 204 9.27 -12.20 -16.01
C ASP A 204 10.66 -11.57 -16.18
N VAL A 205 10.91 -10.57 -15.36
CA VAL A 205 12.19 -9.90 -15.19
C VAL A 205 12.70 -10.26 -13.80
N SER A 206 13.97 -10.64 -13.66
CA SER A 206 14.56 -10.93 -12.35
C SER A 206 15.65 -9.93 -12.02
N ALA A 207 15.63 -9.37 -10.82
CA ALA A 207 16.67 -8.46 -10.35
C ALA A 207 17.96 -9.22 -10.00
N THR A 208 19.10 -8.70 -10.45
CA THR A 208 20.43 -9.22 -10.15
C THR A 208 21.01 -8.45 -8.97
N ILE A 209 20.76 -8.94 -7.75
CA ILE A 209 21.17 -8.26 -6.52
C ILE A 209 22.60 -8.68 -6.15
N PRO A 210 23.56 -7.74 -6.06
CA PRO A 210 24.91 -8.06 -5.59
C PRO A 210 24.88 -8.43 -4.10
N GLY A 211 25.62 -9.49 -3.72
CA GLY A 211 25.48 -10.22 -2.45
C GLY A 211 25.16 -9.36 -1.21
N GLY A 212 23.94 -9.52 -0.69
CA GLY A 212 23.48 -8.85 0.53
C GLY A 212 23.05 -7.39 0.36
N GLY A 213 23.19 -6.81 -0.83
CA GLY A 213 22.95 -5.39 -1.10
C GLY A 213 21.58 -5.08 -1.72
N ARG A 214 21.58 -4.00 -2.50
CA ARG A 214 20.42 -3.49 -3.23
C ARG A 214 20.79 -3.15 -4.67
N VAL A 215 19.79 -3.13 -5.53
CA VAL A 215 19.88 -2.72 -6.93
C VAL A 215 18.61 -1.97 -7.32
N SER A 216 18.72 -1.07 -8.30
CA SER A 216 17.57 -0.42 -8.93
C SER A 216 17.48 -0.95 -10.35
N PRO A 217 16.78 -2.07 -10.56
CA PRO A 217 16.70 -2.67 -11.89
C PRO A 217 15.91 -1.75 -12.82
N ARG A 218 16.32 -1.74 -14.09
CA ARG A 218 15.65 -0.96 -15.12
C ARG A 218 15.49 -1.82 -16.37
N PHE A 219 14.26 -1.96 -16.83
CA PHE A 219 13.94 -2.67 -18.06
C PHE A 219 13.09 -1.79 -18.99
N THR A 220 13.09 -2.14 -20.26
CA THR A 220 12.45 -1.40 -21.34
C THR A 220 11.57 -2.34 -22.15
N THR A 221 10.33 -1.93 -22.37
CA THR A 221 9.38 -2.58 -23.28
C THR A 221 9.42 -1.87 -24.63
N SER A 222 9.89 -2.55 -25.67
CA SER A 222 9.97 -2.04 -27.04
C SER A 222 8.86 -2.62 -27.92
N ILE A 223 8.22 -1.77 -28.72
CA ILE A 223 7.12 -2.14 -29.61
C ILE A 223 7.49 -1.80 -31.04
N THR A 224 7.45 -2.82 -31.90
CA THR A 224 7.76 -2.69 -33.33
C THR A 224 6.59 -3.16 -34.16
N PHE A 225 6.25 -2.40 -35.20
CA PHE A 225 5.26 -2.79 -36.18
C PHE A 225 5.93 -3.26 -37.47
N THR A 226 5.44 -4.36 -38.02
CA THR A 226 5.89 -4.90 -39.31
C THR A 226 4.70 -5.10 -40.24
N GLN A 227 4.90 -4.80 -41.52
CA GLN A 227 3.89 -5.05 -42.55
C GLN A 227 4.59 -5.57 -43.81
N PRO A 228 4.08 -6.62 -44.48
CA PRO A 228 4.65 -7.13 -45.72
C PRO A 228 4.82 -6.03 -46.78
N GLY A 229 6.01 -5.96 -47.38
CA GLY A 229 6.34 -4.96 -48.40
C GLY A 229 6.70 -3.57 -47.87
N ALA A 230 6.77 -3.39 -46.55
CA ALA A 230 7.20 -2.16 -45.89
C ALA A 230 8.40 -2.40 -44.97
N VAL A 231 9.14 -1.33 -44.67
CA VAL A 231 10.22 -1.38 -43.68
C VAL A 231 9.61 -1.44 -42.27
N PRO A 232 10.11 -2.26 -41.34
CA PRO A 232 9.70 -2.22 -39.94
C PRO A 232 9.82 -0.81 -39.34
N THR A 233 8.94 -0.46 -38.39
CA THR A 233 9.05 0.81 -37.68
C THR A 233 10.31 0.86 -36.81
N GLN A 234 10.75 2.08 -36.47
CA GLN A 234 11.62 2.26 -35.31
C GLN A 234 10.85 1.77 -34.06
N PRO A 235 11.48 1.06 -33.11
CA PRO A 235 10.77 0.53 -31.94
C PRO A 235 10.42 1.62 -30.93
N ALA A 236 9.14 1.84 -30.65
CA ALA A 236 8.74 2.68 -29.51
C ALA A 236 9.15 2.00 -28.20
N SER A 237 9.94 2.69 -27.38
CA SER A 237 10.49 2.12 -26.14
C SER A 237 9.87 2.77 -24.92
N ILE A 238 9.22 1.98 -24.07
CA ILE A 238 8.61 2.40 -22.80
C ILE A 238 9.48 1.90 -21.67
N VAL A 239 10.02 2.82 -20.87
CA VAL A 239 10.89 2.45 -19.76
C VAL A 239 10.06 2.21 -18.50
N SER A 240 10.40 1.14 -17.77
CA SER A 240 9.85 0.84 -16.45
C SER A 240 9.90 2.05 -15.51
N ALA A 241 8.90 2.12 -14.62
CA ALA A 241 8.79 3.22 -13.67
C ALA A 241 10.06 3.41 -12.83
N SER A 242 10.37 4.67 -12.54
CA SER A 242 11.45 5.01 -11.62
C SER A 242 11.16 4.53 -10.19
N GLY A 243 12.19 4.48 -9.35
CA GLY A 243 12.03 4.13 -7.94
C GLY A 243 11.87 2.63 -7.67
N LEU A 244 11.91 1.76 -8.68
CA LEU A 244 12.04 0.32 -8.49
C LEU A 244 13.35 0.01 -7.74
N ARG A 245 13.24 -0.67 -6.60
CA ARG A 245 14.38 -1.12 -5.80
C ARG A 245 14.16 -2.58 -5.45
N CYS A 246 15.17 -3.39 -5.69
CA CYS A 246 15.25 -4.75 -5.17
C CYS A 246 16.43 -4.87 -4.22
N ASP A 247 16.25 -5.55 -3.10
CA ASP A 247 17.29 -5.70 -2.09
C ASP A 247 17.17 -7.04 -1.38
N SER A 248 18.23 -7.42 -0.67
CA SER A 248 18.25 -8.55 0.27
C SER A 248 18.61 -8.11 1.69
N GLU A 249 18.38 -6.83 2.01
CA GLU A 249 18.76 -6.21 3.29
C GLU A 249 17.66 -6.36 4.35
N VAL A 250 16.41 -6.65 3.93
CA VAL A 250 15.26 -6.84 4.83
C VAL A 250 14.61 -8.21 4.61
N GLY A 251 14.18 -8.84 5.70
CA GLY A 251 13.55 -10.15 5.68
C GLY A 251 14.54 -11.29 5.48
N GLN A 252 14.03 -12.46 5.12
CA GLN A 252 14.84 -13.67 4.88
C GLN A 252 15.17 -13.90 3.41
N SER A 253 14.49 -13.20 2.50
CA SER A 253 14.66 -13.32 1.06
C SER A 253 14.80 -11.96 0.38
N ALA A 254 15.40 -12.01 -0.81
CA ALA A 254 15.39 -10.88 -1.73
C ALA A 254 13.96 -10.48 -2.08
N GLY A 255 13.75 -9.20 -2.34
CA GLY A 255 12.44 -8.68 -2.74
C GLY A 255 12.54 -7.31 -3.41
N CYS A 256 11.44 -6.90 -4.04
CA CYS A 256 11.34 -5.68 -4.81
C CYS A 256 10.17 -4.80 -4.34
N VAL A 257 10.34 -3.48 -4.40
CA VAL A 257 9.32 -2.46 -4.11
C VAL A 257 9.52 -1.20 -4.94
N PHE A 258 8.46 -0.43 -5.13
CA PHE A 258 8.56 0.97 -5.59
C PHE A 258 8.80 1.90 -4.41
N THR A 259 9.98 2.51 -4.37
CA THR A 259 10.41 3.37 -3.26
C THR A 259 9.66 4.70 -3.18
N GLN A 260 9.07 5.15 -4.29
CA GLN A 260 8.27 6.37 -4.36
C GLN A 260 6.93 6.25 -3.62
N ALA A 261 6.35 5.05 -3.58
CA ALA A 261 5.18 4.78 -2.77
C ALA A 261 5.60 4.65 -1.30
N LEU A 262 5.14 5.59 -0.47
CA LEU A 262 5.47 5.63 0.96
C LEU A 262 4.90 4.40 1.68
N PRO A 263 5.71 3.63 2.43
CA PRO A 263 5.22 2.52 3.21
C PRO A 263 4.23 2.95 4.28
N GLN A 264 3.25 2.10 4.56
CA GLN A 264 2.25 2.33 5.62
C GLN A 264 2.10 1.14 6.54
N VAL A 265 2.08 1.38 7.84
CA VAL A 265 1.49 0.46 8.81
C VAL A 265 0.06 0.92 9.09
N VAL A 266 -0.91 0.06 8.78
CA VAL A 266 -2.33 0.35 9.00
C VAL A 266 -2.81 -0.42 10.22
N LEU A 267 -3.35 0.32 11.20
CA LEU A 267 -4.00 -0.24 12.38
C LEU A 267 -5.46 0.22 12.40
N SER A 268 -6.38 -0.66 12.81
CA SER A 268 -7.81 -0.36 12.89
C SER A 268 -8.25 -0.27 14.35
N LEU A 269 -9.09 0.72 14.65
CA LEU A 269 -9.76 0.87 15.94
C LEU A 269 -10.88 -0.16 16.15
N SER A 270 -11.34 -0.82 15.08
CA SER A 270 -12.26 -1.96 15.14
C SER A 270 -11.56 -3.31 15.28
N ASP A 271 -10.24 -3.38 15.13
CA ASP A 271 -9.48 -4.61 15.28
C ASP A 271 -9.04 -4.82 16.74
N PRO A 272 -9.71 -5.71 17.51
CA PRO A 272 -9.45 -5.86 18.93
C PRO A 272 -8.01 -6.32 19.25
N ALA A 273 -7.29 -6.89 18.28
CA ALA A 273 -5.91 -7.32 18.48
C ALA A 273 -4.92 -6.14 18.61
N VAL A 274 -5.29 -4.95 18.13
CA VAL A 274 -4.43 -3.75 18.09
C VAL A 274 -5.10 -2.45 18.53
N ALA A 275 -6.43 -2.43 18.66
CA ALA A 275 -7.22 -1.21 18.79
C ALA A 275 -6.83 -0.33 20.00
N GLN A 276 -6.48 -0.92 21.15
CA GLN A 276 -6.07 -0.14 22.32
C GLN A 276 -4.79 0.66 22.08
N ALA A 277 -3.77 0.01 21.50
CA ALA A 277 -2.53 0.68 21.10
C ALA A 277 -2.78 1.71 19.99
N ALA A 278 -3.55 1.31 18.97
CA ALA A 278 -3.95 2.19 17.87
C ALA A 278 -4.64 3.47 18.38
N ALA A 279 -5.46 3.37 19.43
CA ALA A 279 -6.10 4.51 20.07
C ALA A 279 -5.09 5.45 20.75
N GLY A 280 -4.08 4.89 21.42
CA GLY A 280 -2.98 5.66 21.99
C GLY A 280 -2.16 6.42 20.93
N TYR A 281 -1.86 5.77 19.81
CA TYR A 281 -1.12 6.42 18.71
C TYR A 281 -1.96 7.46 18.00
N ALA A 282 -3.25 7.22 17.80
CA ALA A 282 -4.16 8.21 17.24
C ALA A 282 -4.26 9.44 18.14
N TRP A 283 -4.35 9.27 19.47
CA TRP A 283 -4.29 10.38 20.41
C TRP A 283 -2.99 11.17 20.25
N ALA A 284 -1.86 10.47 20.13
CA ALA A 284 -0.55 11.11 19.95
C ALA A 284 -0.47 11.91 18.64
N GLN A 285 -0.95 11.34 17.53
CA GLN A 285 -1.03 12.02 16.23
C GLN A 285 -1.91 13.26 16.26
N GLN A 286 -2.99 13.25 17.05
CA GLN A 286 -3.93 14.36 17.19
C GLN A 286 -3.43 15.47 18.13
N THR A 287 -2.71 15.08 19.19
CA THR A 287 -2.52 15.95 20.36
C THR A 287 -1.09 16.46 20.51
N LEU A 288 -0.08 15.67 20.13
CA LEU A 288 1.31 16.07 20.28
C LEU A 288 1.73 17.02 19.16
N THR A 289 2.61 17.96 19.49
CA THR A 289 3.08 19.02 18.57
C THR A 289 3.79 18.48 17.33
N ASP A 290 4.48 17.34 17.45
CA ASP A 290 5.27 16.80 16.33
C ASP A 290 4.41 16.02 15.30
N HIS A 291 3.19 15.60 15.66
CA HIS A 291 2.28 14.83 14.79
C HIS A 291 2.94 13.62 14.10
N TRP A 292 3.86 12.93 14.79
CA TRP A 292 4.64 11.84 14.22
C TRP A 292 3.76 10.73 13.61
N GLY A 293 4.23 10.13 12.51
CA GLY A 293 3.53 9.06 11.80
C GLY A 293 2.41 9.52 10.90
N THR A 294 2.18 10.83 10.75
CA THR A 294 1.23 11.39 9.76
C THR A 294 1.90 11.61 8.41
N GLY A 295 1.12 11.88 7.35
CA GLY A 295 1.67 12.11 6.01
C GLY A 295 2.61 13.32 5.91
N GLY A 296 2.42 14.34 6.74
CA GLY A 296 3.33 15.49 6.83
C GLY A 296 4.56 15.27 7.71
N ASN A 297 4.49 14.31 8.66
CA ASN A 297 5.54 14.02 9.63
C ASN A 297 5.74 12.51 9.75
N SER A 298 6.27 11.89 8.69
CA SER A 298 6.51 10.44 8.65
C SER A 298 7.47 9.98 9.74
N LEU A 299 7.29 8.75 10.22
CA LEU A 299 8.28 8.06 11.03
C LEU A 299 9.43 7.59 10.13
N ARG A 300 10.62 7.42 10.68
CA ARG A 300 11.76 6.79 10.01
C ARG A 300 12.17 5.56 10.78
N ARG A 301 12.36 4.43 10.11
CA ARG A 301 12.72 3.18 10.77
C ARG A 301 14.08 3.28 11.47
N GLU A 302 14.16 2.76 12.69
CA GLU A 302 15.41 2.38 13.35
C GLU A 302 15.56 0.87 13.21
N ALA A 303 16.57 0.41 12.47
CA ALA A 303 16.79 -1.01 12.20
C ALA A 303 17.68 -1.70 13.24
N ASP A 304 18.48 -0.95 14.01
CA ASP A 304 19.41 -1.54 14.97
C ASP A 304 18.66 -2.03 16.23
N PRO A 305 18.58 -3.34 16.48
CA PRO A 305 17.84 -3.88 17.62
C PRO A 305 18.43 -3.44 18.96
N THR A 306 19.72 -3.12 19.02
CA THR A 306 20.38 -2.58 20.23
C THR A 306 19.87 -1.19 20.53
N VAL A 307 19.76 -0.34 19.51
CA VAL A 307 19.21 1.02 19.66
C VAL A 307 17.72 0.94 20.00
N GLN A 308 16.95 0.05 19.36
CA GLN A 308 15.53 -0.16 19.70
C GLN A 308 15.34 -0.59 21.16
N ALA A 309 16.18 -1.52 21.65
CA ALA A 309 16.13 -1.96 23.05
C ALA A 309 16.50 -0.83 24.02
N SER A 310 17.52 -0.02 23.68
CA SER A 310 17.89 1.17 24.46
C SER A 310 16.76 2.20 24.48
N ASN A 311 16.13 2.44 23.34
CA ASN A 311 15.01 3.38 23.21
C ASN A 311 13.89 3.00 24.19
N ARG A 312 13.48 1.72 24.13
CA ARG A 312 12.46 1.16 25.03
C ARG A 312 12.86 1.25 26.49
N GLY A 313 14.12 0.94 26.81
CA GLY A 313 14.63 0.99 28.18
C GLY A 313 14.64 2.39 28.80
N ILE A 314 14.69 3.45 27.97
CA ILE A 314 14.67 4.85 28.42
C ILE A 314 13.25 5.38 28.53
N VAL A 315 12.37 5.10 27.56
CA VAL A 315 10.99 5.61 27.56
C VAL A 315 10.09 4.80 28.51
N CYS A 316 10.23 3.48 28.49
CA CYS A 316 9.52 2.53 29.35
C CYS A 316 10.41 2.07 30.51
N ASP A 317 11.11 3.03 31.13
CA ASP A 317 12.01 2.78 32.27
C ASP A 317 11.25 2.40 33.55
N ALA A 318 11.99 2.27 34.66
CA ALA A 318 11.45 1.91 35.96
C ALA A 318 10.44 2.92 36.55
N THR A 319 10.31 4.12 35.96
CA THR A 319 9.33 5.13 36.40
C THR A 319 7.92 4.86 35.86
N PHE A 320 7.76 3.98 34.87
CA PHE A 320 6.46 3.51 34.42
C PHE A 320 5.91 2.46 35.40
N VAL A 321 4.81 2.77 36.08
CA VAL A 321 4.20 1.88 37.08
C VAL A 321 3.04 1.13 36.46
N ARG A 322 3.25 -0.17 36.18
CA ARG A 322 2.17 -1.05 35.67
C ARG A 322 0.97 -1.05 36.61
N SER A 323 -0.24 -1.03 36.03
CA SER A 323 -1.48 -1.04 36.78
C SER A 323 -2.45 -2.13 36.32
N THR A 324 -2.78 -3.05 37.23
CA THR A 324 -3.79 -4.09 36.99
C THR A 324 -5.21 -3.53 36.89
N SER A 325 -5.45 -2.31 37.36
CA SER A 325 -6.74 -1.62 37.18
C SER A 325 -6.96 -1.15 35.74
N TYR A 326 -5.89 -0.97 34.97
CA TYR A 326 -5.95 -0.59 33.56
C TYR A 326 -5.95 -1.81 32.65
N ASN A 327 -5.00 -2.72 32.86
CA ASN A 327 -4.81 -3.91 32.04
C ASN A 327 -4.28 -5.08 32.87
N THR A 328 -4.65 -6.31 32.53
CA THR A 328 -4.08 -7.52 33.13
C THR A 328 -3.68 -8.51 32.04
N PRO A 329 -2.38 -8.70 31.73
CA PRO A 329 -1.21 -7.95 32.20
C PRO A 329 -1.01 -6.61 31.47
N ASP A 330 -0.59 -5.59 32.23
CA ASP A 330 -0.27 -4.25 31.73
C ASP A 330 1.16 -4.12 31.19
N SER A 331 1.34 -3.30 30.16
CA SER A 331 2.62 -3.02 29.53
C SER A 331 2.74 -1.55 29.13
N CYS A 332 3.98 -1.09 29.05
CA CYS A 332 4.31 0.23 28.50
C CYS A 332 4.44 0.12 26.97
N ASP A 333 3.65 0.90 26.27
CA ASP A 333 3.67 1.04 24.81
C ASP A 333 4.08 2.47 24.44
N GLU A 334 5.19 2.64 23.73
CA GLU A 334 5.77 3.96 23.47
C GLU A 334 5.44 4.50 22.07
N PHE A 335 5.26 5.81 21.96
CA PHE A 335 5.10 6.49 20.68
C PHE A 335 5.83 7.85 20.65
N ALA A 336 6.60 8.21 19.63
CA ALA A 336 6.98 7.38 18.49
C ALA A 336 7.72 6.10 18.91
N PHE A 337 7.56 5.03 18.13
CA PHE A 337 7.98 3.68 18.52
C PHE A 337 9.49 3.58 18.79
N ALA A 338 9.92 2.65 19.66
CA ALA A 338 11.34 2.30 19.81
C ALA A 338 12.03 1.97 18.48
N SER A 339 11.30 1.39 17.53
CA SER A 339 11.76 1.07 16.17
C SER A 339 11.73 2.26 15.21
N THR A 340 11.86 3.48 15.74
CA THR A 340 11.94 4.71 14.94
C THR A 340 13.04 5.64 15.41
N LYS A 341 13.56 6.43 14.47
CA LYS A 341 14.50 7.52 14.76
C LYS A 341 13.85 8.68 15.55
N GLN A 342 12.53 8.70 15.63
CA GLN A 342 11.74 9.68 16.38
C GLN A 342 11.38 9.22 17.80
N SER A 343 11.83 8.02 18.23
CA SER A 343 11.64 7.59 19.62
C SER A 343 12.08 8.68 20.60
N GLY A 344 11.34 8.85 21.69
CA GLY A 344 11.64 9.87 22.70
C GLY A 344 13.11 9.81 23.17
N ALA A 345 13.65 8.60 23.32
CA ALA A 345 15.04 8.39 23.71
C ALA A 345 16.05 8.96 22.69
N GLN A 346 15.82 8.80 21.39
CA GLN A 346 16.69 9.38 20.35
C GLN A 346 16.55 10.91 20.27
N LEU A 347 15.45 11.46 20.79
CA LEU A 347 15.25 12.89 20.99
C LEU A 347 15.85 13.40 22.33
N GLY A 348 16.53 12.53 23.09
CA GLY A 348 17.13 12.88 24.38
C GLY A 348 16.13 13.00 25.53
N LEU A 349 14.94 12.40 25.40
CA LEU A 349 13.86 12.47 26.39
C LEU A 349 13.84 11.21 27.25
N ALA A 350 13.79 11.41 28.57
CA ALA A 350 13.49 10.34 29.51
C ALA A 350 11.99 9.98 29.48
N GLY A 351 11.63 8.77 29.91
CA GLY A 351 10.23 8.33 29.97
C GLY A 351 9.31 9.26 30.75
N SER A 352 9.80 9.86 31.84
CA SER A 352 9.05 10.81 32.67
C SER A 352 8.73 12.15 31.99
N ALA A 353 9.36 12.45 30.84
CA ALA A 353 9.06 13.61 30.01
C ALA A 353 7.97 13.32 28.96
N CYS A 354 7.64 12.04 28.72
CA CYS A 354 6.57 11.64 27.83
C CYS A 354 5.19 11.81 28.48
N ALA A 355 4.15 11.97 27.67
CA ALA A 355 2.78 11.90 28.15
C ALA A 355 2.46 10.45 28.55
N GLU A 356 1.96 10.24 29.75
CA GLU A 356 1.48 8.93 30.20
C GLU A 356 -0.03 8.86 30.04
N ILE A 357 -0.51 7.88 29.29
CA ILE A 357 -1.92 7.77 28.95
C ILE A 357 -2.46 6.36 29.14
N TYR A 358 -3.77 6.25 29.34
CA TYR A 358 -4.50 4.99 29.30
C TYR A 358 -5.58 5.06 28.21
N PRO A 359 -5.42 4.34 27.09
CA PRO A 359 -6.46 4.19 26.09
C PRO A 359 -7.53 3.16 26.54
N PHE A 360 -8.80 3.54 26.45
CA PHE A 360 -9.95 2.71 26.85
C PHE A 360 -11.16 2.95 25.95
N GLN A 361 -12.10 2.01 25.95
CA GLN A 361 -13.30 2.08 25.11
C GLN A 361 -14.56 2.26 25.96
N VAL A 362 -15.44 3.15 25.54
CA VAL A 362 -16.78 3.34 26.13
C VAL A 362 -17.79 3.41 25.00
N ASN A 363 -18.82 2.56 25.04
CA ASN A 363 -19.91 2.52 24.05
C ASN A 363 -19.40 2.49 22.59
N GLY A 364 -18.40 1.66 22.32
CA GLY A 364 -17.80 1.51 20.98
C GLY A 364 -16.84 2.63 20.56
N SER A 365 -16.73 3.73 21.34
CA SER A 365 -15.80 4.83 21.05
C SER A 365 -14.54 4.72 21.89
N TRP A 366 -13.39 5.00 21.27
CA TRP A 366 -12.10 5.03 21.95
C TRP A 366 -11.82 6.40 22.58
N TYR A 367 -11.25 6.36 23.78
CA TYR A 367 -10.81 7.51 24.55
C TYR A 367 -9.39 7.27 25.06
N ALA A 368 -8.68 8.36 25.37
CA ALA A 368 -7.43 8.30 26.11
C ALA A 368 -7.53 9.17 27.36
N GLN A 369 -7.31 8.58 28.53
CA GLN A 369 -7.14 9.31 29.79
C GLN A 369 -5.67 9.71 29.94
N VAL A 370 -5.42 11.00 30.12
CA VAL A 370 -4.07 11.49 30.46
C VAL A 370 -3.82 11.31 31.96
N ILE A 371 -2.76 10.58 32.29
CA ILE A 371 -2.31 10.33 33.68
C ILE A 371 -1.28 11.38 34.08
N SER A 372 -0.32 11.67 33.20
CA SER A 372 0.69 12.72 33.38
C SER A 372 1.18 13.26 32.03
N GLY A 373 1.81 14.45 32.05
CA GLY A 373 2.22 15.15 30.82
C GLY A 373 1.03 15.72 30.04
N GLY A 374 1.15 15.78 28.71
CA GLY A 374 0.06 16.27 27.85
C GLY A 374 0.53 16.66 26.44
N ALA A 375 -0.18 17.60 25.81
CA ALA A 375 0.07 18.03 24.43
C ALA A 375 1.47 18.64 24.18
N SER A 376 2.11 19.17 25.23
CA SER A 376 3.48 19.70 25.17
C SER A 376 4.56 18.62 25.21
N SER A 377 4.20 17.37 25.52
CA SER A 377 5.11 16.23 25.42
C SER A 377 5.40 15.92 23.95
N ARG A 378 6.55 15.30 23.69
CA ARG A 378 6.98 14.90 22.33
C ARG A 378 6.94 13.39 22.10
N CYS A 379 6.58 12.65 23.15
CA CYS A 379 6.42 11.20 23.16
C CYS A 379 5.28 10.82 24.10
N VAL A 380 4.82 9.58 23.96
CA VAL A 380 3.81 8.91 24.77
C VAL A 380 4.39 7.63 25.35
N ARG A 381 3.99 7.32 26.57
CA ARG A 381 4.05 5.97 27.16
C ARG A 381 2.63 5.56 27.59
N ALA A 382 2.02 4.63 26.88
CA ALA A 382 0.65 4.23 27.08
C ALA A 382 0.56 2.93 27.90
N HIS A 383 -0.44 2.83 28.77
CA HIS A 383 -0.85 1.58 29.40
C HIS A 383 -1.66 0.74 28.41
N VAL A 384 -1.06 -0.32 27.89
CA VAL A 384 -1.68 -1.21 26.91
C VAL A 384 -1.55 -2.66 27.38
N GLN A 385 -2.57 -3.48 27.13
CA GLN A 385 -2.49 -4.91 27.42
C GLN A 385 -1.30 -5.54 26.68
N SER A 386 -0.53 -6.38 27.38
CA SER A 386 0.74 -6.90 26.86
C SER A 386 0.60 -7.64 25.53
N THR A 387 -0.50 -8.36 25.33
CA THR A 387 -0.81 -9.05 24.07
C THR A 387 -1.07 -8.06 22.92
N VAL A 388 -1.81 -6.98 23.18
CA VAL A 388 -2.09 -5.93 22.19
C VAL A 388 -0.80 -5.22 21.76
N ASN A 389 0.05 -4.85 22.73
CA ASN A 389 1.35 -4.25 22.47
C ASN A 389 2.24 -5.19 21.63
N SER A 390 2.31 -6.47 22.00
CA SER A 390 3.07 -7.48 21.24
C SER A 390 2.55 -7.64 19.81
N ASN A 391 1.23 -7.61 19.60
CA ASN A 391 0.62 -7.70 18.28
C ASN A 391 0.98 -6.51 17.39
N VAL A 392 0.99 -5.29 17.94
CA VAL A 392 1.44 -4.11 17.17
C VAL A 392 2.91 -4.22 16.82
N GLY A 393 3.77 -4.63 17.77
CA GLY A 393 5.19 -4.90 17.49
C GLY A 393 5.38 -5.87 16.32
N ALA A 394 4.58 -6.95 16.29
CA ALA A 394 4.58 -7.89 15.18
C ALA A 394 4.10 -7.25 13.86
N ARG A 395 3.08 -6.38 13.87
CA ARG A 395 2.64 -5.65 12.66
C ARG A 395 3.69 -4.68 12.14
N LEU A 396 4.41 -3.98 13.01
CA LEU A 396 5.53 -3.11 12.62
C LEU A 396 6.65 -3.91 11.96
N ALA A 397 7.03 -5.05 12.56
CA ALA A 397 8.04 -5.94 11.98
C ALA A 397 7.60 -6.51 10.62
N ASN A 398 6.35 -6.97 10.52
CA ASN A 398 5.79 -7.50 9.27
C ASN A 398 5.66 -6.41 8.20
N MET A 399 5.30 -5.18 8.55
CA MET A 399 5.26 -4.06 7.62
C MET A 399 6.66 -3.77 7.08
N ALA A 400 7.68 -3.74 7.96
CA ALA A 400 9.05 -3.53 7.53
C ALA A 400 9.50 -4.60 6.51
N ILE A 401 9.09 -5.86 6.69
CA ILE A 401 9.40 -6.94 5.73
C ILE A 401 8.56 -6.84 4.45
N SER A 402 7.23 -6.82 4.57
CA SER A 402 6.29 -6.84 3.45
C SER A 402 6.35 -5.59 2.56
N GLN A 403 6.87 -4.48 3.07
CA GLN A 403 7.07 -3.24 2.31
C GLN A 403 8.55 -2.87 2.18
N ARG A 404 9.44 -3.79 2.59
CA ARG A 404 10.90 -3.67 2.54
C ARG A 404 11.39 -2.31 3.06
N VAL A 405 11.04 -1.94 4.27
CA VAL A 405 11.46 -0.66 4.88
C VAL A 405 12.89 -0.81 5.42
N LEU A 406 13.86 -0.13 4.82
CA LEU A 406 15.25 -0.13 5.26
C LEU A 406 15.46 0.75 6.50
N ASP A 407 16.65 0.70 7.10
CA ASP A 407 17.00 1.70 8.12
C ASP A 407 16.85 3.11 7.54
N ASN A 408 16.32 4.02 8.35
CA ASN A 408 16.06 5.41 8.00
C ASN A 408 15.03 5.65 6.87
N ASP A 409 14.47 4.59 6.24
CA ASP A 409 13.36 4.74 5.30
C ASP A 409 12.14 5.34 6.03
N PRO A 410 11.45 6.31 5.40
CA PRO A 410 10.24 6.87 5.98
C PRO A 410 9.07 5.89 5.84
N TYR A 411 8.15 5.92 6.81
CA TYR A 411 6.86 5.24 6.72
C TYR A 411 5.79 6.00 7.53
N GLN A 412 4.53 5.76 7.19
CA GLN A 412 3.38 6.37 7.85
C GLN A 412 2.65 5.36 8.73
N LEU A 413 2.11 5.83 9.85
CA LEU A 413 1.15 5.09 10.66
C LEU A 413 -0.25 5.61 10.33
N VAL A 414 -1.09 4.74 9.79
CA VAL A 414 -2.48 5.05 9.43
C VAL A 414 -3.41 4.36 10.42
N ILE A 415 -4.18 5.16 11.15
CA ILE A 415 -5.22 4.66 12.06
C ILE A 415 -6.58 4.77 11.38
N THR A 416 -7.25 3.63 11.20
CA THR A 416 -8.57 3.51 10.55
C THR A 416 -9.65 3.14 11.57
N THR A 417 -10.92 3.27 11.19
CA THR A 417 -12.05 2.72 11.97
C THR A 417 -12.22 1.26 11.67
#